data_AF-A0A3S4ILA0-F1
#
_entry.id   AF-A0A3S4ILA0-F1
#
_cell.length_a   1.000
_cell.length_b   1.000
_cell.length_c   1.000
_cell.angle_alpha   90.00
_cell.angle_beta   90.00
_cell.angle_gamma   90.00
#
_symmetry.space_group_name_H-M   'P 1'
#
loop_
_entity.id
_entity.type
_entity.pdbx_description
1 polymer ?
#
loop_
_entity_poly.entity_id
_entity_poly.type
_entity_poly.pdbx_seq_one_letter_code
_entity_poly.pdbx_strand_id
1 'polypeptide(L)'
;MPLKIKKSADNKLSLQPCLSVEQLKQWGVKTENFPELKNDPNGCTDLSLLAGAVAKFNVIGNRLDLAIPQIALIADPREFVPTSEWDEGINAFFAELQFYRIAGSRY
;
A
#
# COMPACT_ATOMS: atom_id res chain seq x y z
N MET A 1 -14.62 -2.99 -9.31
CA MET A 1 -14.97 -2.87 -7.88
C MET A 1 -16.40 -2.35 -7.78
N PRO A 2 -17.31 -3.04 -7.09
CA PRO A 2 -18.70 -2.60 -6.99
C PRO A 2 -18.86 -1.37 -6.08
N LEU A 3 -19.82 -0.50 -6.40
CA LEU A 3 -20.21 0.65 -5.58
C LEU A 3 -21.62 0.43 -5.03
N LYS A 4 -21.85 0.82 -3.77
CA LYS A 4 -23.15 0.81 -3.10
C LYS A 4 -23.57 2.25 -2.78
N ILE A 5 -24.86 2.56 -2.85
CA ILE A 5 -25.37 3.87 -2.43
C ILE A 5 -25.59 3.83 -0.91
N LYS A 6 -24.97 4.75 -0.17
CA LYS A 6 -25.21 4.97 1.26
C LYS A 6 -25.84 6.35 1.47
N LYS A 7 -26.89 6.39 2.27
CA LYS A 7 -27.59 7.61 2.66
C LYS A 7 -27.03 8.10 4.00
N SER A 8 -26.60 9.36 4.06
CA SER A 8 -26.16 10.03 5.29
C SER A 8 -27.36 10.55 6.10
N ALA A 9 -27.13 10.86 7.38
CA ALA A 9 -28.13 11.46 8.28
C ALA A 9 -28.71 12.78 7.71
N ASP A 10 -27.90 13.56 7.00
CA ASP A 10 -28.32 14.81 6.33
C ASP A 10 -29.06 14.58 5.00
N ASN A 11 -29.61 13.38 4.77
CA ASN A 11 -30.33 12.99 3.55
C ASN A 11 -29.48 13.03 2.26
N LYS A 12 -28.17 13.21 2.35
CA LYS A 12 -27.24 13.18 1.21
C LYS A 12 -26.93 11.74 0.80
N LEU A 13 -27.00 11.46 -0.49
CA LEU A 13 -26.59 10.18 -1.07
C LEU A 13 -25.09 10.22 -1.41
N SER A 14 -24.39 9.15 -1.07
CA SER A 14 -22.97 8.97 -1.41
C SER A 14 -22.74 7.58 -1.99
N LEU A 15 -21.79 7.47 -2.91
CA LEU A 15 -21.33 6.18 -3.42
C LEU A 15 -20.20 5.68 -2.52
N GLN A 16 -20.40 4.50 -1.95
CA GLN A 16 -19.46 3.81 -1.08
C GLN A 16 -18.86 2.60 -1.82
N PRO A 17 -17.56 2.36 -1.70
CA PRO A 17 -16.95 1.19 -2.29
C PRO A 17 -17.36 -0.07 -1.52
N CYS A 18 -17.61 -1.16 -2.24
CA CYS A 18 -17.62 -2.48 -1.65
C CYS A 18 -16.19 -3.05 -1.72
N LEU A 19 -15.53 -3.08 -0.56
CA LEU A 19 -14.20 -3.65 -0.37
C LEU A 19 -14.33 -4.87 0.52
N SER A 20 -13.65 -5.96 0.18
CA SER A 20 -13.56 -7.12 1.08
C SER A 20 -12.40 -6.95 2.07
N VAL A 21 -12.43 -7.71 3.15
CA VAL A 21 -11.32 -7.78 4.12
C VAL A 21 -10.01 -8.17 3.44
N GLU A 22 -10.07 -9.10 2.48
CA GLU A 22 -8.90 -9.58 1.73
C GLU A 22 -8.28 -8.46 0.86
N GLN A 23 -9.11 -7.61 0.23
CA GLN A 23 -8.62 -6.47 -0.54
C GLN A 23 -7.94 -5.44 0.37
N LEU A 24 -8.53 -5.14 1.53
CA LEU A 24 -7.91 -4.24 2.50
C LEU A 24 -6.56 -4.78 2.99
N LYS A 25 -6.48 -6.08 3.27
CA LYS A 25 -5.23 -6.74 3.66
C LYS A 25 -4.17 -6.63 2.56
N GLN A 26 -4.53 -6.85 1.30
CA GLN A 26 -3.61 -6.68 0.16
C GLN A 26 -3.12 -5.24 -0.01
N TRP A 27 -3.92 -4.25 0.39
CA TRP A 27 -3.53 -2.83 0.37
C TRP A 27 -2.77 -2.40 1.62
N GLY A 28 -2.36 -3.34 2.46
CA GLY A 28 -1.54 -3.09 3.64
C GLY A 28 -2.33 -2.67 4.88
N VAL A 29 -3.64 -2.92 4.94
CA VAL A 29 -4.41 -2.73 6.18
C VAL A 29 -4.16 -3.91 7.13
N LYS A 30 -3.86 -3.63 8.39
CA LYS A 30 -3.68 -4.61 9.49
C LYS A 30 -5.02 -5.22 9.91
N THR A 31 -5.68 -5.94 9.01
CA THR A 31 -7.02 -6.49 9.25
C THR A 31 -7.11 -7.42 10.46
N GLU A 32 -6.00 -8.05 10.84
CA GLU A 32 -5.89 -8.93 12.00
C GLU A 32 -6.11 -8.18 13.33
N ASN A 33 -5.84 -6.87 13.37
CA ASN A 33 -6.03 -6.04 14.56
C ASN A 33 -7.47 -5.55 14.75
N PHE A 34 -8.36 -5.80 13.79
CA PHE A 34 -9.74 -5.36 13.80
C PHE A 34 -10.67 -6.59 13.66
N PRO A 35 -10.87 -7.39 14.72
CA PRO A 35 -11.65 -8.63 14.65
C PRO A 35 -13.12 -8.41 14.27
N GLU A 36 -13.62 -7.19 14.42
CA GLU A 36 -14.97 -6.77 14.03
C GLU A 36 -15.09 -6.53 12.52
N LEU A 37 -13.96 -6.30 11.84
CA LEU A 37 -13.88 -6.09 10.39
C LEU A 37 -14.09 -7.42 9.67
N LYS A 38 -15.35 -7.67 9.29
CA LYS A 38 -15.77 -8.90 8.60
C LYS A 38 -16.46 -8.55 7.29
N ASN A 39 -16.48 -9.51 6.38
CA ASN A 39 -17.28 -9.43 5.16
C ASN A 39 -18.77 -9.66 5.52
N ASP A 40 -19.64 -8.79 5.01
CA ASP A 40 -21.09 -8.98 5.00
C ASP A 40 -21.48 -10.13 4.04
N PRO A 41 -22.75 -10.57 3.99
CA PRO A 41 -23.19 -11.60 3.05
C PRO A 41 -22.98 -11.26 1.56
N ASN A 42 -22.71 -9.99 1.23
CA ASN A 42 -22.41 -9.53 -0.12
C ASN A 42 -20.88 -9.44 -0.38
N GLY A 43 -20.04 -9.87 0.58
CA GLY A 43 -18.58 -9.83 0.48
C GLY A 43 -17.95 -8.46 0.75
N CYS A 44 -18.70 -7.50 1.32
CA CYS A 44 -18.20 -6.16 1.61
C CYS A 44 -17.99 -5.96 3.10
N THR A 45 -16.94 -5.24 3.49
CA THR A 45 -16.69 -4.87 4.88
C THR A 45 -17.10 -3.43 5.18
N ASP A 46 -17.33 -3.15 6.47
CA ASP A 46 -17.69 -1.81 6.93
C ASP A 46 -16.44 -1.00 7.29
N LEU A 47 -16.09 -0.04 6.44
CA LEU A 47 -14.94 0.85 6.66
C LEU A 47 -15.10 1.77 7.88
N SER A 48 -16.33 1.96 8.39
CA SER A 48 -16.54 2.80 9.58
C SER A 48 -15.94 2.20 10.86
N LEU A 49 -15.65 0.90 10.86
CA LEU A 49 -14.91 0.22 11.93
C LEU A 49 -13.45 0.66 12.02
N LEU A 50 -12.90 1.24 10.94
CA LEU A 50 -11.58 1.87 10.92
C LEU A 50 -11.75 3.36 11.25
N ALA A 51 -11.58 3.72 12.52
CA ALA A 51 -11.75 5.09 12.99
C ALA A 51 -10.90 6.10 12.19
N GLY A 52 -11.56 7.04 11.51
CA GLY A 52 -10.90 8.03 10.65
C GLY A 52 -10.72 7.61 9.19
N ALA A 53 -11.21 6.44 8.79
CA ALA A 53 -11.24 6.05 7.39
C ALA A 53 -12.24 6.91 6.59
N VAL A 54 -11.85 7.27 5.36
CA VAL A 54 -12.67 8.05 4.44
C VAL A 54 -12.69 7.35 3.09
N ALA A 55 -13.88 7.17 2.53
CA ALA A 55 -14.07 6.71 1.16
C ALA A 55 -14.98 7.68 0.41
N LYS A 56 -14.44 8.32 -0.63
CA LYS A 56 -15.18 9.27 -1.48
C LYS A 56 -14.98 8.90 -2.94
N PHE A 57 -16.08 8.67 -3.65
CA PHE A 57 -16.04 8.44 -5.08
C PHE A 57 -16.18 9.76 -5.86
N ASN A 58 -15.15 10.11 -6.62
CA ASN A 58 -15.16 11.22 -7.58
C ASN A 58 -15.68 10.70 -8.92
N VAL A 59 -16.94 11.01 -9.22
CA VAL A 59 -17.64 10.57 -10.45
C VAL A 59 -17.00 11.15 -11.70
N ILE A 60 -16.59 12.43 -11.67
CA ILE A 60 -16.04 13.13 -12.84
C ILE A 60 -14.70 12.51 -13.25
N GLY A 61 -13.84 12.22 -12.27
CA GLY A 61 -12.52 11.64 -12.49
C GLY A 61 -12.49 10.10 -12.51
N ASN A 62 -13.64 9.44 -12.32
CA ASN A 62 -13.76 7.99 -12.12
C ASN A 62 -12.74 7.45 -11.11
N ARG A 63 -12.60 8.14 -9.98
CA ARG A 63 -11.56 7.88 -8.98
C ARG A 63 -12.17 7.67 -7.61
N LEU A 64 -11.64 6.70 -6.87
CA LEU A 64 -11.91 6.54 -5.45
C LEU A 64 -10.80 7.21 -4.64
N ASP A 65 -11.16 8.25 -3.88
CA ASP A 65 -10.30 8.84 -2.88
C ASP A 65 -10.52 8.07 -1.56
N LEU A 66 -9.57 7.18 -1.24
CA LEU A 66 -9.57 6.36 -0.03
C LEU A 66 -8.47 6.84 0.92
N ALA A 67 -8.83 7.20 2.15
CA ALA A 67 -7.89 7.49 3.21
C ALA A 67 -8.08 6.45 4.33
N ILE A 68 -7.01 5.72 4.65
CA ILE A 68 -6.96 4.78 5.76
C ILE A 68 -6.02 5.38 6.81
N PRO A 69 -6.40 5.40 8.11
CA PRO A 69 -5.54 5.93 9.16
C PRO A 69 -4.24 5.11 9.26
N GLN A 70 -3.10 5.79 9.43
CA GLN A 70 -1.78 5.15 9.46
C GLN A 70 -1.65 4.07 10.53
N ILE A 71 -2.36 4.20 11.66
CA ILE A 71 -2.36 3.19 12.73
C ILE A 71 -2.96 1.84 12.27
N ALA A 72 -3.86 1.88 11.28
CA ALA A 72 -4.45 0.69 10.67
C ALA A 72 -3.62 0.13 9.50
N LEU A 73 -2.53 0.79 9.10
CA LEU A 73 -1.65 0.33 8.00
C LEU A 73 -0.42 -0.40 8.54
N ILE A 74 0.06 -1.39 7.78
CA ILE A 74 1.36 -2.02 7.94
C ILE A 74 2.42 -0.92 7.79
N ALA A 75 3.31 -0.83 8.77
CA ALA A 75 4.40 0.13 8.76
C ALA A 75 5.60 -0.55 8.12
N ASP A 76 5.70 -0.46 6.80
CA ASP A 76 6.97 -0.77 6.14
C ASP A 76 7.94 0.39 6.35
N PRO A 77 9.17 0.14 6.81
CA PRO A 77 10.20 1.15 6.85
C PRO A 77 10.37 1.77 5.45
N ARG A 78 10.59 3.08 5.39
CA ARG A 78 11.01 3.70 4.12
C ARG A 78 12.23 2.96 3.59
N GLU A 79 12.22 2.66 2.31
CA GLU A 79 13.29 1.92 1.61
C GLU A 79 13.42 0.43 1.99
N PHE A 80 12.40 -0.15 2.64
CA PHE A 80 12.37 -1.59 2.87
C PHE A 80 12.08 -2.36 1.56
N VAL A 81 12.96 -3.32 1.25
CA VAL A 81 12.77 -4.27 0.15
C VAL A 81 12.70 -5.67 0.78
N PRO A 82 11.60 -6.43 0.57
CA PRO A 82 11.47 -7.78 1.09
C PRO A 82 12.65 -8.66 0.66
N THR A 83 13.14 -9.52 1.55
CA THR A 83 14.27 -10.43 1.25
C THR A 83 13.95 -11.41 0.12
N SER A 84 12.67 -11.66 -0.17
CA SER A 84 12.23 -12.47 -1.31
C SER A 84 12.51 -11.83 -2.66
N GLU A 85 12.69 -10.51 -2.71
CA GLU A 85 13.00 -9.75 -3.93
C GLU A 85 14.52 -9.57 -4.13
N TRP A 86 15.35 -10.10 -3.23
CA TRP A 86 16.80 -9.95 -3.34
C TRP A 86 17.33 -10.96 -4.36
N ASP A 87 18.07 -10.46 -5.36
CA ASP A 87 18.78 -11.29 -6.32
C ASP A 87 20.17 -11.65 -5.74
N GLU A 88 20.49 -12.95 -5.68
CA GLU A 88 21.80 -13.45 -5.23
C GLU A 88 22.91 -13.16 -6.27
N GLY A 89 22.53 -12.71 -7.46
CA GLY A 89 23.42 -12.49 -8.57
C GLY A 89 23.86 -13.79 -9.23
N ILE A 90 24.85 -13.67 -10.12
CA ILE A 90 25.41 -14.81 -10.86
C ILE A 90 26.83 -15.09 -10.40
N ASN A 91 27.28 -16.34 -10.55
CA ASN A 91 28.70 -16.66 -10.34
C ASN A 91 29.55 -15.97 -11.41
N ALA A 92 30.51 -15.15 -10.98
CA ALA A 92 31.38 -14.39 -11.87
C ALA A 92 32.82 -14.31 -11.34
N PHE A 93 33.78 -14.30 -12.26
CA PHE A 93 35.17 -13.92 -11.97
C PHE A 93 35.32 -12.42 -12.22
N PHE A 94 35.85 -11.67 -11.24
CA PHE A 94 36.07 -10.23 -11.32
C PHE A 94 37.57 -9.90 -11.21
N ALA A 95 38.09 -9.09 -12.15
CA ALA A 95 39.44 -8.56 -12.12
C ALA A 95 39.43 -7.08 -12.52
N GLU A 96 39.96 -6.22 -11.65
CA GLU A 96 40.15 -4.80 -11.91
C GLU A 96 41.64 -4.44 -11.77
N LEU A 97 42.20 -3.69 -12.72
CA LEU A 97 43.59 -3.24 -12.71
C LEU A 97 43.65 -1.71 -12.71
N GLN A 98 44.29 -1.13 -11.70
CA GLN A 98 44.57 0.30 -11.63
C GLN A 98 46.09 0.55 -11.63
N PHE A 99 46.59 1.32 -12.61
CA PHE A 99 47.99 1.71 -12.70
C PHE A 99 48.12 3.23 -12.64
N TYR A 100 48.88 3.74 -11.66
CA TYR A 100 49.28 5.14 -11.60
C TYR A 100 50.76 5.28 -11.96
N ARG A 101 51.10 6.35 -12.70
CA ARG A 101 52.49 6.69 -13.04
C ARG A 101 52.98 7.80 -12.12
N ILE A 102 54.13 7.61 -11.49
CA ILE A 102 54.89 8.71 -10.89
C ILE A 102 55.98 9.09 -11.90
N ALA A 103 55.91 10.28 -12.48
CA ALA A 103 57.01 10.81 -13.29
C ALA A 103 58.09 11.34 -12.33
N GLY A 104 59.15 10.55 -12.13
CA GLY A 104 60.34 11.02 -11.43
C GLY A 104 61.06 12.07 -12.27
N SER A 105 61.11 13.31 -11.77
CA SER A 105 61.93 14.38 -12.32
C SER A 105 63.41 13.99 -12.23
N ARG A 106 64.09 13.85 -13.37
CA ARG A 106 65.54 13.74 -13.41
C ARG A 106 66.11 15.15 -13.27
N TYR A 107 66.89 15.36 -12.21
CA TYR A 107 67.74 16.53 -12.00
C TYR A 107 68.67 16.78 -13.19
#